data_AF-A0A2B9SBK8-F1
#
_entry.id   AF-A0A2B9SBK8-F1
#
_cell.length_a   1.000
_cell.length_b   1.000
_cell.length_c   1.000
_cell.angle_alpha   90.00
_cell.angle_beta   90.00
_cell.angle_gamma   90.00
#
_symmetry.space_group_name_H-M   'P 1'
#
loop_
_entity.id
_entity.type
_entity.pdbx_description
1 polymer ?
#
loop_
_entity_poly.entity_id
_entity_poly.type
_entity_poly.pdbx_seq_one_letter_code
_entity_poly.pdbx_strand_id
1 'polypeptide(L)' 'MYVGRDMTALSMISKSEWKDSELAFFHHSLQQITPYLNAEGQSIHQQIIKEIEARGGLQRQEADYTHGTHVSYD' A
#
# COMPACT_ATOMS: atom_id res chain seq x y z
N MET A 1 -14.20 0.76 0.17
CA MET A 1 -13.63 0.20 -1.06
C MET A 1 -12.37 0.99 -1.38
N TYR A 2 -11.25 0.34 -1.68
CA TYR A 2 -10.05 1.08 -2.11
C TYR A 2 -10.38 1.81 -3.41
N VAL A 3 -9.96 3.07 -3.50
CA VAL A 3 -9.94 3.76 -4.78
C VAL A 3 -8.65 4.55 -4.88
N GLY A 4 -8.10 4.47 -6.08
CA GLY A 4 -6.68 4.55 -6.36
C GLY A 4 -6.36 3.65 -7.55
N ARG A 5 -5.12 3.72 -8.02
CA ARG A 5 -4.69 2.91 -9.17
C ARG A 5 -4.62 1.43 -8.78
N ASP A 6 -5.04 0.55 -9.67
CA ASP A 6 -4.88 -0.89 -9.45
C ASP A 6 -3.42 -1.33 -9.63
N MET A 7 -3.14 -2.59 -9.27
CA MET A 7 -1.79 -3.13 -9.34
C MET A 7 -1.24 -3.19 -10.78
N THR A 8 -2.10 -3.35 -11.78
CA THR A 8 -1.69 -3.39 -13.19
C THR A 8 -1.21 -2.02 -13.65
N ALA A 9 -1.98 -0.96 -13.36
CA ALA A 9 -1.58 0.41 -13.64
C ALA A 9 -0.30 0.80 -12.88
N LEU A 10 -0.17 0.37 -11.63
CA LEU A 10 0.99 0.66 -10.79
C LEU A 10 2.24 -0.17 -11.14
N SER A 11 2.08 -1.33 -11.78
CA SER A 11 3.20 -2.21 -12.16
C SER A 11 4.19 -1.53 -13.11
N MET A 12 3.68 -0.65 -13.99
CA MET A 12 4.47 0.09 -14.98
C MET A 12 5.06 1.39 -14.43
N ILE A 13 4.80 1.71 -13.16
CA ILE A 13 5.19 2.96 -12.50
C ILE A 13 6.22 2.67 -11.42
N SER A 14 7.18 3.58 -11.26
CA SER A 14 8.18 3.51 -10.19
C SER A 14 7.50 3.59 -8.81
N LYS A 15 8.01 2.86 -7.82
CA LYS A 15 7.43 2.81 -6.46
C LYS A 15 7.56 4.16 -5.75
N SER A 16 8.56 4.95 -6.13
CA SER A 16 8.73 6.35 -5.73
C SER A 16 7.56 7.26 -6.13
N GLU A 17 6.80 6.90 -7.17
CA GLU A 17 5.64 7.67 -7.65
C GLU A 17 4.30 7.12 -7.14
N TRP A 18 4.34 6.08 -6.30
CA TRP A 18 3.15 5.58 -5.63
C TRP A 18 2.77 6.54 -4.51
N LYS A 19 1.47 6.73 -4.31
CA LYS A 19 0.95 7.50 -3.19
C LYS A 19 1.05 6.65 -1.92
N ASP A 20 1.16 7.30 -0.77
CA ASP A 20 1.25 6.60 0.52
C ASP A 20 0.03 5.73 0.80
N SER A 21 -1.16 6.14 0.35
CA SER A 21 -2.39 5.34 0.46
C SER A 21 -2.34 4.06 -0.38
N GLU A 22 -1.69 4.09 -1.55
CA GLU A 22 -1.52 2.92 -2.42
C GLU A 22 -0.48 1.97 -1.80
N LEU A 23 0.64 2.49 -1.30
CA LEU A 23 1.65 1.72 -0.57
C LEU A 23 1.05 1.05 0.66
N ALA A 24 0.29 1.78 1.48
CA ALA A 24 -0.37 1.25 2.66
C ALA A 24 -1.40 0.16 2.33
N PHE A 25 -2.24 0.40 1.31
CA PHE A 25 -3.25 -0.56 0.89
C PHE A 25 -2.62 -1.87 0.41
N PHE A 26 -1.69 -1.80 -0.54
CA PHE A 26 -1.07 -3.01 -1.10
C PHE A 26 -0.12 -3.70 -0.10
N HIS A 27 0.56 -2.95 0.77
CA HIS A 27 1.32 -3.54 1.87
C HIS A 27 0.41 -4.39 2.77
N HIS A 28 -0.72 -3.83 3.21
CA HIS A 28 -1.69 -4.54 4.05
C HIS A 28 -2.28 -5.76 3.34
N SER A 29 -2.71 -5.61 2.07
CA SER A 29 -3.26 -6.72 1.30
C SER A 29 -2.26 -7.87 1.11
N LEU A 30 -1.01 -7.55 0.74
CA LEU A 30 0.02 -8.56 0.49
C LEU A 30 0.53 -9.21 1.78
N GLN A 31 0.53 -8.49 2.90
CA GLN A 31 0.92 -9.04 4.21
C GLN A 31 0.03 -10.24 4.61
N GLN A 32 -1.27 -10.18 4.33
CA GLN A 32 -2.20 -11.26 4.71
C GLN A 32 -2.03 -12.53 3.87
N ILE A 33 -1.55 -12.39 2.64
CA ILE A 33 -1.41 -13.51 1.69
C ILE A 33 0.04 -13.89 1.41
N THR A 34 1.00 -13.31 2.15
CA THR A 34 2.45 -13.51 1.94
C THR A 34 2.86 -14.99 1.81
N PRO A 35 2.33 -15.94 2.63
CA PRO A 35 2.69 -17.36 2.50
C PRO A 35 2.30 -18.00 1.16
N TYR A 36 1.33 -17.40 0.47
CA TYR A 36 0.76 -17.90 -0.77
C TYR A 36 1.29 -17.17 -2.01
N LEU A 37 2.12 -16.13 -1.82
CA LEU A 37 2.73 -15.40 -2.93
C LEU A 37 3.84 -16.22 -3.58
N ASN A 38 3.89 -16.18 -4.91
CA ASN A 38 5.05 -16.66 -5.66
C ASN A 38 6.24 -15.70 -5.50
N ALA A 39 7.40 -16.07 -6.08
CA ALA A 39 8.61 -15.27 -5.99
C ALA A 39 8.45 -13.83 -6.51
N GLU A 40 7.63 -13.62 -7.55
CA GLU A 40 7.34 -12.29 -8.09
C GLU A 40 6.50 -11.45 -7.13
N GLY A 41 5.43 -12.01 -6.56
CA GLY A 41 4.59 -11.35 -5.56
C GLY A 41 5.37 -10.99 -4.29
N GLN A 42 6.27 -11.87 -3.85
CA GLN A 42 7.18 -11.58 -2.73
C GLN A 42 8.15 -10.44 -3.06
N SER A 43 8.71 -10.41 -4.27
CA SER A 43 9.59 -9.32 -4.72
C SER A 43 8.86 -7.97 -4.74
N ILE A 44 7.63 -7.94 -5.25
CA ILE A 44 6.80 -6.72 -5.25
C ILE A 44 6.51 -6.25 -3.82
N HIS A 45 6.13 -7.17 -2.93
CA HIS A 45 5.88 -6.84 -1.52
C HIS A 45 7.12 -6.27 -0.83
N GLN A 46 8.30 -6.85 -1.07
CA GLN A 46 9.57 -6.32 -0.56
C GLN A 46 9.90 -4.92 -1.09
N GLN A 47 9.63 -4.64 -2.37
CA GLN A 47 9.83 -3.30 -2.94
C GLN A 47 8.92 -2.26 -2.29
N ILE A 48 7.66 -2.62 -2.04
CA ILE A 48 6.71 -1.77 -1.32
C ILE A 48 7.21 -1.47 0.10
N ILE A 49 7.70 -2.49 0.81
CA ILE A 49 8.26 -2.31 2.17
C ILE A 49 9.46 -1.38 2.13
N LYS A 50 10.41 -1.59 1.21
CA LYS A 50 11.59 -0.73 1.08
C LYS A 50 11.24 0.71 0.78
N GLU A 51 10.24 0.94 -0.08
CA GLU A 51 9.76 2.29 -0.38
C GLU A 51 9.14 2.95 0.84
N ILE A 52 8.32 2.21 1.60
CA ILE A 52 7.76 2.68 2.88
C ILE A 52 8.88 3.05 3.86
N GLU A 53 9.88 2.18 4.03
CA GLU A 53 11.03 2.43 4.91
C GLU A 53 11.84 3.64 4.46
N ALA A 54 12.07 3.80 3.15
CA ALA A 54 12.77 4.94 2.57
C ALA A 54 12.04 6.27 2.84
N ARG A 55 10.71 6.24 2.96
CA ARG A 55 9.88 7.40 3.33
C ARG A 55 9.82 7.67 4.84
N GLY A 56 10.52 6.89 5.65
CA GLY A 56 10.49 7.01 7.12
C GLY A 56 9.35 6.22 7.77
N GLY A 57 8.77 5.25 7.06
CA GLY A 57 7.67 4.42 7.51
C GLY A 57 6.30 4.99 7.15
N LEU A 58 5.26 4.15 7.27
CA LEU A 58 3.89 4.64 7.27
C LEU A 58 3.64 5.25 8.65
N GLN A 59 3.58 6.58 8.75
CA GLN A 59 2.96 7.18 9.93
C GLN A 59 1.57 6.55 10.03
N ARG A 60 1.36 5.78 11.09
CA ARG A 60 0.05 5.19 11.35
C ARG A 60 -0.93 6.35 11.32
N GLN A 61 -1.80 6.40 10.30
CA GLN A 61 -3.08 7.07 10.44
C GLN A 61 -3.87 6.18 11.42
N GLU A 62 -3.48 6.26 12.70
CA GLU A 62 -4.30 5.78 13.80
C GLU A 62 -5.61 6.55 13.63
N ALA A 63 -6.70 5.80 13.45
CA ALA A 63 -8.02 6.38 13.32
C ALA A 63 -8.28 7.24 14.56
N ASP A 64 -8.23 8.56 14.40
CA ASP A 64 -8.65 9.50 15.43
C ASP A 64 -10.16 9.36 15.63
N TYR A 65 -10.62 9.33 16.87
CA TYR A 65 -12.05 9.28 17.22
C TYR A 65 -12.84 10.52 16.74
N THR A 66 -12.15 11.57 16.27
CA THR A 66 -12.72 12.74 15.59
C THR A 66 -12.79 12.60 14.08
N HIS A 67 -12.17 11.58 13.50
CA HIS A 67 -12.22 11.25 12.09
C HIS A 67 -12.95 9.91 11.95
N GLY A 68 -14.27 9.97 11.72
CA GLY A 68 -15.06 8.78 11.44
C GLY A 68 -14.42 7.96 10.32
N THR A 69 -14.54 6.63 10.38
CA THR A 69 -14.05 5.66 9.39
C THR A 69 -14.81 5.73 8.05
N HIS A 70 -15.12 6.93 7.59
CA HIS A 70 -15.69 7.20 6.28
C HIS A 70 -14.66 7.98 5.47
N VAL A 71 -13.88 7.25 4.67
CA VAL A 71 -13.25 7.84 3.49
C VAL A 71 -14.40 8.20 2.55
N SER A 72 -14.86 9.44 2.61
CA SER A 72 -15.79 9.99 1.64
C SER A 72 -15.11 10.04 0.28
N TYR A 73 -15.74 9.38 -0.70
CA TYR A 73 -15.36 9.43 -2.11
C TYR A 73 -16.39 10.29 -2.82
N ASP A 74 -15.94 11.40 -3.41
CA ASP A 74 -16.62 12.06 -4.53
C ASP A 74 -16.09 11.45 -5.84
#